data_AF-A0A834DW38-F1
#
_entry.id   AF-A0A834DW38-F1
#
_cell.length_a   1.000
_cell.length_b   1.000
_cell.length_c   1.000
_cell.angle_alpha   90.00
_cell.angle_beta   90.00
_cell.angle_gamma   90.00
#
_symmetry.space_group_name_H-M   'P 1'
#
loop_
_entity.id
_entity.type
_entity.pdbx_description
1 polymer ?
#
loop_
_entity_poly.entity_id
_entity_poly.type
_entity_poly.pdbx_seq_one_letter_code
_entity_poly.pdbx_strand_id
1 'polypeptide(L)'
;MYVNTSQELRGSDYKEFPFNIHGENLFKAEFQLQICVPIKLQGLRLITVKKLTKTQDYTVCTQSRERACGSDPVQHVEEWHSVSCAISSDKENVTVAVEISVNEAKQVLRDVTELQILGEISFNKSLYEGLNAENHRTKITVIFLQDEARHSLPLIIGSSVAGLLVLIVIIVILFKCGFFKRKYQQLNSDSVRKAQTKSENSLTEDQDQLPRALGETVSLSSNL
;
A
#
# COMPACT_ATOMS: atom_id res chain seq x y z
N MET A 1 4.15 -13.88 -6.66
CA MET A 1 3.81 -13.72 -5.23
C MET A 1 3.99 -12.25 -4.86
N TYR A 2 3.19 -11.69 -3.95
CA TYR A 2 3.24 -10.25 -3.63
C TYR A 2 3.75 -10.01 -2.20
N VAL A 3 4.56 -8.96 -2.05
CA VAL A 3 5.06 -8.45 -0.77
C VAL A 3 4.63 -7.00 -0.65
N ASN A 4 3.81 -6.68 0.36
CA ASN A 4 3.38 -5.31 0.58
C ASN A 4 4.45 -4.54 1.36
N THR A 5 4.98 -3.49 0.77
CA THR A 5 5.94 -2.60 1.44
C THR A 5 5.31 -1.33 2.00
N SER A 6 4.03 -1.06 1.74
CA SER A 6 3.39 0.19 2.18
C SER A 6 3.10 0.29 3.65
N GLN A 7 2.80 -0.85 4.29
CA GLN A 7 2.48 -0.87 5.71
C GLN A 7 3.70 -0.40 6.52
N GLU A 8 3.47 0.47 7.50
CA GLU A 8 4.45 0.85 8.53
C GLU A 8 4.81 -0.31 9.48
N LEU A 9 4.68 -1.56 9.02
CA LEU A 9 5.27 -2.70 9.71
C LEU A 9 6.79 -2.53 9.62
N ARG A 10 7.38 -2.02 10.71
CA ARG A 10 8.83 -1.93 10.97
C ARG A 10 9.47 -3.32 11.11
N GLY A 11 9.04 -4.28 10.31
CA GLY A 11 9.40 -5.67 10.45
C GLY A 11 9.81 -6.29 9.14
N SER A 12 9.68 -7.59 9.12
CA SER A 12 9.97 -8.47 8.02
C SER A 12 8.70 -9.20 7.58
N ASP A 13 8.63 -9.56 6.30
CA ASP A 13 7.56 -10.40 5.76
C ASP A 13 8.09 -11.84 5.58
N TYR A 14 7.40 -12.80 6.17
CA TYR A 14 7.77 -14.21 6.10
C TYR A 14 7.04 -14.89 4.94
N LYS A 15 7.80 -15.41 3.97
CA LYS A 15 7.25 -16.10 2.79
C LYS A 15 7.86 -17.48 2.64
N GLU A 16 7.06 -18.41 2.14
CA GLU A 16 7.46 -19.77 1.82
C GLU A 16 7.38 -20.01 0.32
N PHE A 17 8.44 -20.60 -0.24
CA PHE A 17 8.59 -20.88 -1.66
C PHE A 17 8.69 -22.39 -1.88
N PRO A 18 7.57 -23.06 -2.19
CA PRO A 18 7.57 -24.49 -2.47
C PRO A 18 8.03 -24.78 -3.90
N PHE A 19 8.99 -25.70 -4.02
CA PHE A 19 9.46 -26.28 -5.28
C PHE A 19 8.98 -27.73 -5.35
N ASN A 20 7.85 -27.91 -6.04
CA ASN A 20 7.23 -29.21 -6.24
C ASN A 20 7.89 -29.91 -7.43
N ILE A 21 8.48 -31.08 -7.16
CA ILE A 21 9.07 -31.93 -8.19
C ILE A 21 8.12 -33.10 -8.44
N HIS A 22 7.69 -33.19 -9.69
CA HIS A 22 6.87 -34.29 -10.19
C HIS A 22 7.50 -34.80 -11.48
N GLY A 23 7.80 -36.08 -11.52
CA GLY A 23 8.33 -36.71 -12.71
C GLY A 23 8.32 -38.23 -12.61
N GLU A 24 8.74 -38.88 -13.68
CA GLU A 24 8.97 -40.33 -13.69
C GLU A 24 10.46 -40.57 -13.49
N ASN A 25 10.83 -41.29 -12.43
CA ASN A 25 12.22 -41.67 -12.15
C ASN A 25 12.35 -43.18 -11.93
N LEU A 26 11.98 -43.96 -12.96
CA LEU A 26 11.99 -45.43 -12.91
C LEU A 26 13.36 -46.00 -12.56
N PHE A 27 14.43 -45.30 -12.92
CA PHE A 27 15.82 -45.71 -12.70
C PHE A 27 16.41 -45.22 -11.38
N LYS A 28 15.64 -44.50 -10.55
CA LYS A 28 16.13 -43.85 -9.31
C LYS A 28 17.42 -43.05 -9.55
N ALA A 29 17.48 -42.39 -10.71
CA ALA A 29 18.59 -41.53 -11.07
C ALA A 29 18.68 -40.39 -10.06
N GLU A 30 19.88 -40.12 -9.55
CA GLU A 30 20.11 -38.98 -8.69
C GLU A 30 20.28 -37.71 -9.54
N PHE A 31 19.49 -36.69 -9.23
CA PHE A 31 19.60 -35.36 -9.80
C PHE A 31 19.74 -34.32 -8.69
N GLN A 32 20.31 -33.16 -9.03
CA GLN A 32 20.52 -32.05 -8.12
C GLN A 32 19.52 -30.95 -8.41
N LEU A 33 18.72 -30.60 -7.40
CA LEU A 33 17.92 -29.39 -7.39
C LEU A 33 18.74 -28.25 -6.75
N GLN A 34 19.04 -27.21 -7.51
CA GLN A 34 19.66 -25.99 -7.03
C GLN A 34 18.61 -24.86 -6.96
N ILE A 35 18.37 -24.34 -5.76
CA ILE A 35 17.49 -23.19 -5.53
C ILE A 35 18.35 -21.97 -5.19
N CYS A 36 18.20 -20.90 -5.95
CA CYS A 36 18.95 -19.67 -5.81
C CYS A 36 18.06 -18.57 -5.25
N VAL A 37 18.31 -18.18 -4.00
CA VAL A 37 17.63 -17.07 -3.33
C VAL A 37 18.54 -15.84 -3.34
N PRO A 38 18.14 -14.73 -3.97
CA PRO A 38 18.94 -13.50 -3.96
C PRO A 38 18.87 -12.86 -2.57
N ILE A 39 20.00 -12.77 -1.87
CA ILE A 39 20.06 -12.26 -0.49
C ILE A 39 20.59 -10.83 -0.42
N LYS A 40 21.42 -10.42 -1.38
CA LYS A 40 22.02 -9.08 -1.40
C LYS A 40 21.91 -8.42 -2.77
N LEU A 41 21.36 -7.21 -2.80
CA LEU A 41 21.19 -6.39 -3.99
C LEU A 41 21.54 -4.93 -3.67
N GLN A 42 22.28 -4.26 -4.55
CA GLN A 42 22.68 -2.85 -4.38
C GLN A 42 23.27 -2.54 -2.99
N GLY A 43 24.09 -3.44 -2.44
CA GLY A 43 24.70 -3.31 -1.12
C GLY A 43 23.79 -3.64 0.08
N LEU A 44 22.49 -3.90 -0.13
CA LEU A 44 21.50 -4.14 0.92
C LEU A 44 21.11 -5.62 1.01
N ARG A 45 20.89 -6.13 2.23
CA ARG A 45 20.57 -7.53 2.51
C ARG A 45 19.06 -7.74 2.69
N LEU A 46 18.37 -7.83 1.56
CA LEU A 46 16.91 -7.88 1.48
C LEU A 46 16.30 -9.16 2.06
N ILE A 47 16.93 -10.31 1.84
CA ILE A 47 16.34 -11.62 2.16
C ILE A 47 17.24 -12.43 3.07
N THR A 48 16.63 -13.08 4.05
CA THR A 48 17.27 -14.07 4.91
C THR A 48 16.52 -15.38 4.86
N VAL A 49 17.19 -16.46 4.43
CA VAL A 49 16.64 -17.82 4.50
C VAL A 49 16.60 -18.27 5.96
N LYS A 50 15.43 -18.75 6.41
CA LYS A 50 15.18 -19.15 7.81
C LYS A 50 15.04 -20.64 7.97
N LYS A 51 14.25 -21.26 7.10
CA LYS A 51 13.90 -22.67 7.23
C LYS A 51 13.88 -23.32 5.86
N LEU A 52 14.38 -24.54 5.83
CA LEU A 52 14.31 -25.43 4.69
C LEU A 52 13.52 -26.66 5.12
N THR A 53 12.46 -26.99 4.39
CA THR A 53 11.70 -28.22 4.62
C THR A 53 11.69 -29.07 3.36
N LYS A 54 11.78 -30.38 3.55
CA LYS A 54 11.76 -31.39 2.50
C LYS A 54 10.74 -32.46 2.87
N THR A 55 10.18 -33.14 1.87
CA THR A 55 9.16 -34.16 2.08
C THR A 55 9.79 -35.52 2.32
N GLN A 56 10.88 -35.84 1.61
CA GLN A 56 11.58 -37.11 1.80
C GLN A 56 12.70 -36.99 2.84
N ASP A 57 12.73 -37.92 3.79
CA ASP A 57 13.74 -37.93 4.86
C ASP A 57 15.16 -38.22 4.36
N TYR A 58 15.30 -38.96 3.25
CA TYR A 58 16.60 -39.31 2.67
C TYR A 58 17.19 -38.24 1.74
N THR A 59 16.42 -37.23 1.34
CA THR A 59 16.93 -36.14 0.49
C THR A 59 17.96 -35.32 1.25
N VAL A 60 19.17 -35.21 0.72
CA VAL A 60 20.27 -34.49 1.37
C VAL A 60 20.38 -33.10 0.74
N CYS A 61 20.22 -32.05 1.56
CA CYS A 61 20.34 -30.67 1.11
C CYS A 61 21.52 -29.98 1.80
N THR A 62 22.27 -29.22 1.01
CA THR A 62 23.37 -28.36 1.43
C THR A 62 23.01 -26.90 1.17
N GLN A 63 23.57 -26.00 1.99
CA GLN A 63 23.31 -24.57 1.88
C GLN A 63 24.63 -23.82 1.85
N SER A 64 24.77 -22.89 0.91
CA SER A 64 25.98 -22.09 0.69
C SER A 64 25.62 -20.66 0.31
N ARG A 65 26.55 -19.73 0.54
CA ARG A 65 26.47 -18.38 -0.02
C ARG A 65 27.42 -18.26 -1.19
N GLU A 66 26.91 -17.80 -2.32
CA GLU A 66 27.62 -17.80 -3.59
C GLU A 66 27.44 -16.46 -4.30
N ARG A 67 28.48 -16.03 -5.05
CA ARG A 67 28.41 -14.80 -5.85
C ARG A 67 27.67 -15.01 -7.18
N ALA A 68 27.57 -16.24 -7.63
CA ALA A 68 26.80 -16.65 -8.79
C ALA A 68 26.04 -17.93 -8.43
N CYS A 69 24.79 -18.05 -8.87
CA CYS A 69 23.96 -19.22 -8.61
C CYS A 69 23.07 -19.48 -9.81
N GLY A 70 22.98 -20.74 -10.25
CA GLY A 70 22.27 -21.13 -11.45
C GLY A 70 22.95 -20.60 -12.73
N SER A 71 22.26 -20.80 -13.85
CA SER A 71 22.83 -20.52 -15.17
C SER A 71 22.44 -19.16 -15.79
N ASP A 72 21.50 -18.44 -15.19
CA ASP A 72 20.96 -17.19 -15.74
C ASP A 72 21.54 -15.96 -15.01
N PRO A 73 22.26 -15.05 -15.71
CA PRO A 73 22.82 -13.87 -15.08
C PRO A 73 21.71 -12.86 -14.78
N VAL A 74 21.11 -12.95 -13.59
CA VAL A 74 20.22 -11.90 -13.10
C VAL A 74 21.06 -10.68 -12.78
N GLN A 75 20.94 -9.64 -13.61
CA GLN A 75 21.56 -8.34 -13.34
C GLN A 75 21.07 -7.84 -11.97
N HIS A 76 21.95 -7.17 -11.22
CA HIS A 76 21.69 -6.50 -9.93
C HIS A 76 21.81 -7.35 -8.63
N VAL A 77 22.04 -8.67 -8.70
CA VAL A 77 22.28 -9.49 -7.50
C VAL A 77 23.77 -9.65 -7.23
N GLU A 78 24.21 -9.29 -6.02
CA GLU A 78 25.61 -9.40 -5.58
C GLU A 78 25.91 -10.72 -4.88
N GLU A 79 24.94 -11.24 -4.13
CA GLU A 79 25.10 -12.45 -3.32
C GLU A 79 23.81 -13.26 -3.30
N TRP A 80 23.99 -14.58 -3.45
CA TRP A 80 22.94 -15.59 -3.47
C TRP A 80 23.10 -16.53 -2.28
N HIS A 81 21.98 -17.01 -1.77
CA HIS A 81 21.91 -18.19 -0.91
C HIS A 81 21.46 -19.37 -1.77
N SER A 82 22.40 -20.29 -2.01
CA SER A 82 22.23 -21.49 -2.81
C SER A 82 21.81 -22.64 -1.91
N VAL A 83 20.74 -23.33 -2.28
CA VAL A 83 20.30 -24.58 -1.65
C VAL A 83 20.44 -25.68 -2.69
N SER A 84 21.32 -26.66 -2.46
CA SER A 84 21.54 -27.78 -3.36
C SER A 84 21.08 -29.09 -2.72
N CYS A 85 20.08 -29.74 -3.30
CA CYS A 85 19.49 -30.98 -2.82
C CYS A 85 19.72 -32.13 -3.80
N ALA A 86 20.28 -33.24 -3.32
CA ALA A 86 20.40 -34.49 -4.06
C ALA A 86 19.12 -35.31 -3.90
N ILE A 87 18.43 -35.58 -5.01
CA ILE A 87 17.09 -36.19 -5.04
C ILE A 87 17.13 -37.38 -6.00
N SER A 88 16.61 -38.51 -5.53
CA SER A 88 16.45 -39.74 -6.32
C SER A 88 14.99 -40.21 -6.39
N SER A 89 14.08 -39.48 -5.75
CA SER A 89 12.65 -39.74 -5.78
C SER A 89 12.00 -39.31 -7.10
N ASP A 90 10.86 -39.93 -7.42
CA ASP A 90 9.94 -39.45 -8.46
C ASP A 90 9.12 -38.24 -7.98
N LYS A 91 8.98 -38.07 -6.66
CA LYS A 91 8.23 -36.96 -6.04
C LYS A 91 8.96 -36.39 -4.83
N GLU A 92 9.24 -35.10 -4.89
CA GLU A 92 9.85 -34.35 -3.79
C GLU A 92 9.19 -32.97 -3.70
N ASN A 93 9.11 -32.43 -2.47
CA ASN A 93 8.71 -31.05 -2.29
C ASN A 93 9.72 -30.36 -1.37
N VAL A 94 10.42 -29.38 -1.91
CA VAL A 94 11.41 -28.59 -1.19
C VAL A 94 10.87 -27.18 -1.00
N THR A 95 10.62 -26.79 0.25
CA THR A 95 10.13 -25.45 0.56
C THR A 95 11.22 -24.64 1.23
N VAL A 96 11.52 -23.49 0.63
CA VAL A 96 12.45 -22.50 1.19
C VAL A 96 11.65 -21.39 1.84
N ALA A 97 11.74 -21.28 3.15
CA ALA A 97 11.12 -20.21 3.90
C ALA A 97 12.13 -19.08 4.15
N VAL A 98 11.71 -17.86 3.82
CA VAL A 98 12.54 -16.68 3.90
C VAL A 98 11.84 -15.56 4.62
N GLU A 99 12.67 -14.68 5.16
CA GLU A 99 12.29 -13.44 5.79
C GLU A 99 12.77 -12.28 4.89
N ILE A 100 11.85 -11.41 4.48
CA ILE A 100 12.11 -10.28 3.59
C ILE A 100 12.10 -8.99 4.42
N SER A 101 13.21 -8.26 4.43
CA SER A 101 13.34 -6.98 5.12
C SER A 101 12.62 -5.86 4.34
N VAL A 102 11.48 -5.41 4.86
CA VAL A 102 10.66 -4.38 4.19
C VAL A 102 11.38 -3.03 4.16
N ASN A 103 12.16 -2.71 5.19
CA ASN A 103 12.89 -1.45 5.29
C ASN A 103 14.00 -1.33 4.24
N GLU A 104 14.75 -2.42 4.01
CA GLU A 104 15.79 -2.46 3.00
C GLU A 104 15.19 -2.56 1.60
N ALA A 105 14.10 -3.33 1.44
CA ALA A 105 13.36 -3.40 0.18
C ALA A 105 12.88 -2.02 -0.28
N LYS A 106 12.34 -1.18 0.62
CA LYS A 106 11.96 0.21 0.32
C LYS A 106 13.06 1.06 -0.30
N GLN A 107 14.33 0.77 0.02
CA GLN A 107 15.46 1.52 -0.52
C GLN A 107 15.83 1.06 -1.93
N VAL A 108 15.77 -0.26 -2.18
CA VAL A 108 16.08 -0.89 -3.48
C VAL A 108 14.91 -0.77 -4.48
N LEU A 109 13.68 -0.61 -3.97
CA LEU A 109 12.44 -0.57 -4.75
C LEU A 109 12.31 0.57 -5.75
N ARG A 110 13.20 1.56 -5.72
CA ARG A 110 13.23 2.60 -6.74
C ARG A 110 13.64 2.07 -8.11
N ASP A 111 14.45 1.01 -8.14
CA ASP A 111 15.02 0.47 -9.38
C ASP A 111 14.54 -0.96 -9.69
N VAL A 112 14.14 -1.73 -8.66
CA VAL A 112 13.78 -3.15 -8.81
C VAL A 112 12.42 -3.43 -8.17
N THR A 113 11.41 -3.66 -9.00
CA THR A 113 10.04 -4.01 -8.57
C THR A 113 9.82 -5.52 -8.44
N GLU A 114 10.70 -6.32 -9.06
CA GLU A 114 10.57 -7.76 -9.18
C GLU A 114 11.86 -8.46 -8.78
N LEU A 115 11.74 -9.51 -7.98
CA LEU A 115 12.85 -10.35 -7.56
C LEU A 115 12.56 -11.80 -7.93
N GLN A 116 13.51 -12.46 -8.57
CA GLN A 116 13.33 -13.84 -9.05
C GLN A 116 14.10 -14.81 -8.16
N ILE A 117 13.38 -15.78 -7.62
CA ILE A 117 13.97 -16.95 -6.97
C ILE A 117 14.01 -18.06 -8.02
N LEU A 118 15.19 -18.59 -8.28
CA LEU A 118 15.41 -19.57 -9.35
C LEU A 118 15.45 -20.98 -8.76
N GLY A 119 14.86 -21.94 -9.45
CA GLY A 119 15.03 -23.36 -9.21
C GLY A 119 15.52 -24.03 -10.48
N GLU A 120 16.65 -24.72 -10.42
CA GLU A 120 17.27 -25.40 -11.55
C GLU A 120 17.58 -26.86 -11.20
N ILE A 121 17.19 -27.78 -12.07
CA ILE A 121 17.51 -29.20 -11.96
C ILE A 121 18.69 -29.49 -12.88
N SER A 122 19.71 -30.13 -12.32
CA SER A 122 20.88 -30.62 -13.04
C SER A 122 21.09 -32.10 -12.77
N PHE A 123 21.63 -32.80 -13.76
CA PHE A 123 21.91 -34.23 -13.68
C PHE A 123 23.07 -34.57 -14.61
N ASN A 124 23.66 -35.74 -14.42
CA ASN A 124 24.74 -36.18 -15.28
C ASN A 124 24.22 -36.55 -16.68
N LYS A 125 24.42 -35.65 -17.64
CA LYS A 125 24.01 -35.83 -19.04
C LYS A 125 24.76 -36.93 -19.79
N SER A 126 25.86 -37.45 -19.25
CA SER A 126 26.55 -38.61 -19.84
C SER A 126 25.88 -39.93 -19.50
N LEU A 127 25.07 -39.96 -18.44
CA LEU A 127 24.39 -41.16 -17.93
C LEU A 127 22.88 -41.12 -18.15
N TYR A 128 22.30 -39.91 -18.08
CA TYR A 128 20.86 -39.71 -18.10
C TYR A 128 20.48 -38.68 -19.16
N GLU A 129 19.34 -38.90 -19.79
CA GLU A 129 18.73 -37.96 -20.71
C GLU A 129 17.43 -37.43 -20.10
N GLY A 130 17.32 -36.12 -19.98
CA GLY A 130 16.12 -35.48 -19.47
C GLY A 130 15.12 -35.29 -20.60
N LEU A 131 13.97 -35.95 -20.48
CA LEU A 131 12.95 -35.99 -21.53
C LEU A 131 12.33 -34.61 -21.83
N ASN A 132 12.36 -33.66 -20.89
CA ASN A 132 11.77 -32.32 -21.04
C ASN A 132 12.65 -31.22 -20.44
N ALA A 133 13.59 -30.70 -21.23
CA ALA A 133 14.54 -29.67 -20.79
C ALA A 133 13.88 -28.37 -20.29
N GLU A 134 12.69 -28.02 -20.79
CA GLU A 134 11.96 -26.82 -20.37
C GLU A 134 11.47 -26.88 -18.92
N ASN A 135 11.17 -28.09 -18.40
CA ASN A 135 10.65 -28.27 -17.04
C ASN A 135 11.75 -28.32 -15.97
N HIS A 136 13.02 -28.34 -16.37
CA HIS A 136 14.15 -28.39 -15.43
C HIS A 136 14.47 -27.02 -14.83
N ARG A 137 13.84 -25.94 -15.32
CA ARG A 137 14.04 -24.60 -14.80
C ARG A 137 12.70 -23.98 -14.43
N THR A 138 12.61 -23.50 -13.20
CA THR A 138 11.45 -22.78 -12.70
C THR A 138 11.90 -21.48 -12.04
N LYS A 139 11.05 -20.46 -12.14
CA LYS A 139 11.31 -19.14 -11.57
C LYS A 139 10.09 -18.70 -10.80
N ILE A 140 10.30 -18.29 -9.55
CA ILE A 140 9.26 -17.69 -8.72
C ILE A 140 9.54 -16.21 -8.60
N THR A 141 8.65 -15.39 -9.16
CA THR A 141 8.75 -13.93 -9.09
C THR A 141 8.05 -13.40 -7.84
N VAL A 142 8.80 -12.63 -7.06
CA VAL A 142 8.35 -11.84 -5.91
C VAL A 142 8.20 -10.40 -6.38
N ILE A 143 6.96 -9.91 -6.35
CA ILE A 143 6.61 -8.55 -6.76
C ILE A 143 6.41 -7.72 -5.50
N PHE A 144 7.13 -6.60 -5.42
CA PHE A 144 7.00 -5.67 -4.30
C PHE A 144 5.96 -4.61 -4.63
N LEU A 145 4.94 -4.51 -3.79
CA LEU A 145 3.90 -3.49 -3.92
C LEU A 145 4.28 -2.27 -3.08
N GLN A 146 4.34 -1.10 -3.70
CA GLN A 146 4.53 0.18 -3.02
C GLN A 146 3.23 0.99 -3.07
N ASP A 147 2.90 1.66 -1.97
CA ASP A 147 1.78 2.61 -1.93
C ASP A 147 2.32 4.02 -2.20
N GLU A 148 1.85 4.61 -3.29
CA GLU A 148 2.24 5.93 -3.78
C GLU A 148 1.69 7.09 -2.92
N ALA A 149 1.02 6.78 -1.81
CA ALA A 149 0.41 7.77 -0.92
C ALA A 149 1.34 8.89 -0.44
N ARG A 150 2.68 8.70 -0.44
CA ARG A 150 3.62 9.76 -0.05
C ARG A 150 3.82 10.86 -1.08
N HIS A 151 3.65 10.59 -2.37
CA HIS A 151 3.88 11.60 -3.41
C HIS A 151 2.63 12.43 -3.72
N SER A 152 1.44 11.90 -3.41
CA SER A 152 0.19 12.64 -3.58
C SER A 152 0.04 13.77 -2.55
N LEU A 153 0.46 13.59 -1.30
CA LEU A 153 0.32 14.61 -0.25
C LEU A 153 0.99 15.97 -0.58
N PRO A 154 2.29 16.04 -0.94
CA PRO A 154 2.92 17.32 -1.29
C PRO A 154 2.34 17.91 -2.59
N LEU A 155 1.89 17.07 -3.54
CA LEU A 155 1.24 17.52 -4.78
C LEU A 155 -0.13 18.14 -4.50
N ILE A 156 -0.91 17.54 -3.60
CA ILE A 156 -2.22 18.04 -3.17
C ILE A 156 -2.06 19.35 -2.39
N ILE A 157 -1.11 19.40 -1.45
CA ILE A 157 -0.83 20.63 -0.68
C ILE A 157 -0.32 21.74 -1.62
N GLY A 158 0.58 21.41 -2.55
CA GLY A 158 1.10 22.35 -3.54
C GLY A 158 0.01 22.92 -4.45
N SER A 159 -0.88 22.07 -4.96
CA SER A 159 -1.98 22.52 -5.83
C SER A 159 -2.99 23.39 -5.08
N SER A 160 -3.29 23.08 -3.81
CA SER A 160 -4.19 23.88 -2.97
C SER A 160 -3.65 25.29 -2.71
N VAL A 161 -2.37 25.40 -2.32
CA VAL A 161 -1.72 26.69 -2.05
C VAL A 161 -1.63 27.54 -3.33
N ALA A 162 -1.24 26.92 -4.45
CA ALA A 162 -1.16 27.60 -5.74
C ALA A 162 -2.55 28.09 -6.22
N GLY A 163 -3.58 27.25 -6.08
CA GLY A 163 -4.96 27.60 -6.42
C GLY A 163 -5.49 28.76 -5.58
N LEU A 164 -5.21 28.74 -4.27
CA LEU A 164 -5.60 29.82 -3.35
C LEU A 164 -4.92 31.16 -3.73
N LEU A 165 -3.63 31.12 -4.06
CA LEU A 165 -2.90 32.32 -4.49
C LEU A 165 -3.49 32.92 -5.76
N VAL A 166 -3.76 32.09 -6.77
CA VAL A 166 -4.39 32.53 -8.03
C VAL A 166 -5.78 33.11 -7.75
N LEU A 167 -6.57 32.45 -6.89
CA LEU A 167 -7.89 32.92 -6.50
C LEU A 167 -7.84 34.31 -5.86
N ILE A 168 -6.90 34.54 -4.93
CA ILE A 168 -6.73 35.85 -4.27
C ILE A 168 -6.41 36.93 -5.29
N VAL A 169 -5.50 36.67 -6.24
CA VAL A 169 -5.15 37.62 -7.31
C VAL A 169 -6.37 37.99 -8.16
N ILE A 170 -7.18 37.00 -8.54
CA ILE A 170 -8.42 37.23 -9.30
C ILE A 170 -9.40 38.10 -8.50
N ILE A 171 -9.59 37.85 -7.20
CA ILE A 171 -10.47 38.66 -6.33
C ILE A 171 -9.99 40.12 -6.30
N VAL A 172 -8.69 40.36 -6.15
CA VAL A 172 -8.12 41.72 -6.15
C VAL A 172 -8.37 42.45 -7.47
N ILE A 173 -8.20 41.74 -8.60
CA ILE A 173 -8.50 42.30 -9.93
C ILE A 173 -9.99 42.61 -10.05
N LEU A 174 -10.89 41.70 -9.68
CA LEU A 174 -12.34 41.92 -9.73
C LEU A 174 -12.79 43.09 -8.84
N PHE A 175 -12.13 43.30 -7.70
CA PHE A 175 -12.39 44.44 -6.83
C PHE A 175 -11.91 45.76 -7.44
N LYS A 176 -10.69 45.80 -7.99
CA LYS A 176 -10.15 46.99 -8.67
C LYS A 176 -10.87 47.33 -9.96
N CYS A 177 -11.26 46.34 -10.76
CA CYS A 177 -12.04 46.51 -11.98
C CYS A 177 -13.53 46.84 -11.71
N GLY A 178 -13.94 46.90 -10.44
CA GLY A 178 -15.27 47.37 -10.05
C GLY A 178 -16.41 46.36 -10.23
N PHE A 179 -16.11 45.09 -10.52
CA PHE A 179 -17.11 44.04 -10.68
C PHE A 179 -17.91 43.81 -9.39
N PHE A 180 -17.23 43.77 -8.24
CA PHE A 180 -17.89 43.60 -6.93
C PHE A 180 -18.43 44.91 -6.32
N LYS A 181 -17.97 46.08 -6.78
CA LYS A 181 -18.31 47.39 -6.19
C LYS A 181 -19.80 47.73 -6.29
N ARG A 182 -20.48 47.30 -7.37
CA ARG A 182 -21.92 47.58 -7.55
C ARG A 182 -22.85 46.63 -6.78
N LYS A 183 -22.43 45.37 -6.57
CA LYS A 183 -23.26 44.34 -5.93
C LYS A 183 -23.15 44.30 -4.39
N TYR A 184 -21.99 44.64 -3.82
CA TYR A 184 -21.84 44.71 -2.36
C TYR A 184 -22.57 45.89 -1.73
N GLN A 185 -22.64 47.04 -2.42
CA GLN A 185 -23.44 48.17 -1.96
C GLN A 185 -24.92 47.80 -1.84
N GLN A 186 -25.48 47.03 -2.79
CA GLN A 186 -26.84 46.53 -2.69
C GLN A 186 -27.05 45.61 -1.48
N LEU A 187 -26.18 44.61 -1.27
CA LEU A 187 -26.34 43.66 -0.16
C LEU A 187 -26.16 44.29 1.23
N ASN A 188 -25.25 45.27 1.38
CA ASN A 188 -25.08 46.02 2.64
C ASN A 188 -26.19 47.05 2.86
N SER A 189 -26.71 47.68 1.80
CA SER A 189 -27.87 48.58 1.90
C SER A 189 -29.17 47.83 2.22
N ASP A 190 -29.36 46.62 1.69
CA ASP A 190 -30.53 45.79 1.94
C ASP A 190 -30.50 45.16 3.34
N SER A 191 -29.32 44.78 3.87
CA SER A 191 -29.18 44.29 5.25
C SER A 191 -29.43 45.41 6.27
N VAL A 192 -28.97 46.64 6.00
CA VAL A 192 -29.21 47.83 6.85
C VAL A 192 -30.67 48.27 6.81
N ARG A 193 -31.33 48.30 5.63
CA ARG A 193 -32.76 48.60 5.52
C ARG A 193 -33.62 47.57 6.27
N LYS A 194 -33.36 46.28 6.09
CA LYS A 194 -34.09 45.22 6.81
C LYS A 194 -33.88 45.28 8.33
N ALA A 195 -32.71 45.70 8.79
CA ALA A 195 -32.44 45.92 10.21
C ALA A 195 -33.23 47.12 10.77
N GLN A 196 -33.38 48.22 10.01
CA GLN A 196 -34.20 49.37 10.41
C GLN A 196 -35.69 49.05 10.41
N THR A 197 -36.23 48.40 9.37
CA THR A 197 -37.67 48.04 9.31
C THR A 197 -38.06 47.03 10.40
N LYS A 198 -37.12 46.17 10.82
CA LYS A 198 -37.32 45.25 11.94
C LYS A 198 -37.33 45.97 13.30
N SER A 199 -36.54 47.03 13.46
CA SER A 199 -36.49 47.84 14.68
C SER A 199 -37.70 48.77 14.83
N GLU A 200 -38.31 49.20 13.72
CA GLU A 200 -39.46 50.11 13.70
C GLU A 200 -40.77 49.34 13.97
N ASN A 201 -40.93 48.12 13.44
CA ASN A 201 -42.07 47.26 13.74
C ASN A 201 -42.06 46.73 15.18
N SER A 202 -40.90 46.62 15.84
CA SER A 202 -40.81 46.17 17.24
C SER A 202 -41.13 47.26 18.26
N LEU A 203 -41.20 48.54 17.88
CA LEU A 203 -41.58 49.63 18.79
C LEU A 203 -43.08 49.89 18.85
N THR A 204 -43.86 49.40 17.87
CA THR A 204 -45.31 49.63 17.78
C THR A 204 -46.16 48.52 18.41
N GLU A 205 -45.58 47.37 18.76
CA GLU A 205 -46.33 46.24 19.37
C GLU A 205 -46.22 46.15 20.90
N ASP A 206 -45.34 46.94 21.55
CA ASP A 206 -45.07 46.83 23.00
C ASP A 206 -45.70 47.95 23.86
N GLN A 207 -46.78 48.57 23.41
CA GLN A 207 -47.52 49.59 24.19
C GLN A 207 -49.03 49.34 24.30
N ASP A 208 -49.47 48.09 24.42
CA ASP A 208 -50.83 47.82 24.91
C ASP A 208 -51.02 46.43 25.55
N GLN A 209 -50.38 46.15 26.71
CA GLN A 209 -51.01 45.36 27.80
C GLN A 209 -50.15 45.20 29.07
N LEU A 210 -50.62 45.77 30.19
CA LEU A 210 -50.27 45.34 31.56
C LEU A 210 -51.51 45.53 32.48
N PRO A 211 -51.77 44.62 33.46
CA PRO A 211 -53.12 44.31 33.90
C PRO A 211 -53.55 45.08 35.15
N ARG A 212 -54.87 45.18 35.39
CA ARG A 212 -55.45 45.77 36.60
C ARG A 212 -56.03 44.65 37.48
N ALA A 213 -55.68 44.69 38.77
CA ALA A 213 -55.99 43.68 39.77
C ALA A 213 -57.28 43.98 40.58
N LEU A 214 -57.92 42.88 40.99
CA LEU A 214 -58.58 42.57 42.27
C LEU A 214 -59.83 43.34 42.79
N GLY A 215 -60.78 42.54 43.31
CA GLY A 215 -61.91 42.91 44.18
C GLY A 215 -63.22 43.11 43.41
N GLU A 216 -64.39 42.64 43.82
CA GLU A 216 -64.86 42.05 45.06
C GLU A 216 -66.23 41.40 44.79
N THR A 217 -66.62 40.47 45.65
CA THR A 217 -67.78 39.59 45.56
C THR A 217 -69.10 40.25 45.96
N VAL A 218 -70.21 39.57 45.60
CA VAL A 218 -71.49 39.45 46.34
C VAL A 218 -72.71 40.20 45.79
N SER A 219 -73.49 39.41 45.04
CA SER A 219 -74.94 39.15 45.23
C SER A 219 -76.04 40.08 44.72
N LEU A 220 -77.09 39.33 44.36
CA LEU A 220 -78.52 39.58 44.46
C LEU A 220 -79.23 40.20 43.25
N SER A 221 -79.80 39.24 42.51
CA SER A 221 -80.99 39.27 41.66
C SER A 221 -82.09 40.29 42.03
N SER A 222 -82.89 40.56 40.99
CA SER A 222 -84.31 40.96 41.00
C SER A 222 -84.53 42.45 40.68
N ASN A 223 -85.41 42.88 39.76
CA ASN A 223 -86.54 42.26 39.08
C ASN A 223 -86.85 43.06 37.78
N LEU A 224 -87.77 42.51 36.97
CA LEU A 224 -88.45 43.09 35.80
C LEU A 224 -87.76 42.97 34.43
#